data_AF-A0A2N0VL16-F1
#
_entry.id   AF-A0A2N0VL16-F1
#
_cell.length_a   1.000
_cell.length_b   1.000
_cell.length_c   1.000
_cell.angle_alpha   90.00
_cell.angle_beta   90.00
_cell.angle_gamma   90.00
#
_symmetry.space_group_name_H-M   'P 1'
#
loop_
_entity.id
_entity.type
_entity.pdbx_description
1 polymer ?
#
loop_
_entity_poly.entity_id
_entity_poly.type
_entity_poly.pdbx_seq_one_letter_code
_entity_poly.pdbx_strand_id
1 'polypeptide(L)'
;MEWMNEFRVWFMSLGETYGVNPIIFGVIYVGAIPFFTLSIAWLVRNYRVQRSIVLPVLSASFFFVSAYLYLMIVGENVPIWVYGVVVGMLVYGGWSTFGKVKREINEETNEV
;
A
#
# COMPACT_ATOMS: atom_id res chain seq x y z
N MET A 1 3.84 -8.92 31.20
CA MET A 1 4.42 -7.57 31.30
C MET A 1 5.78 -7.48 30.61
N GLU A 2 6.56 -8.58 30.51
CA GLU A 2 7.86 -8.60 29.79
C GLU A 2 7.74 -8.39 28.27
N TRP A 3 6.73 -9.01 27.63
CA TRP A 3 6.50 -8.94 26.18
C TRP A 3 6.33 -7.50 25.62
N MET A 4 5.76 -6.57 26.39
CA MET A 4 5.64 -5.16 25.98
C MET A 4 6.99 -4.43 25.97
N ASN A 5 7.89 -4.79 26.87
CA ASN A 5 9.22 -4.20 26.94
C ASN A 5 10.10 -4.75 25.81
N GLU A 6 10.07 -6.05 25.57
CA GLU A 6 10.76 -6.66 24.42
C GLU A 6 10.29 -6.06 23.09
N PHE A 7 8.98 -5.89 22.92
CA PHE A 7 8.43 -5.24 21.74
C PHE A 7 8.93 -3.80 21.59
N ARG A 8 8.91 -3.00 22.66
CA ARG A 8 9.43 -1.62 22.63
C ARG A 8 10.91 -1.57 22.27
N VAL A 9 11.73 -2.44 22.87
CA VAL A 9 13.18 -2.48 22.63
C VAL A 9 13.45 -2.87 21.17
N TRP A 10 12.79 -3.92 20.68
CA TRP A 10 12.88 -4.32 19.27
C TRP A 10 12.45 -3.19 18.33
N PHE A 11 11.31 -2.55 18.62
CA PHE A 11 10.77 -1.46 17.82
C PHE A 11 11.67 -0.22 17.78
N MET A 12 12.27 0.15 18.92
CA MET A 12 13.24 1.25 18.97
C MET A 12 14.54 0.88 18.24
N SER A 13 15.00 -0.37 18.32
CA SER A 13 16.20 -0.84 17.60
C SER A 13 16.04 -0.76 16.07
N LEU A 14 14.82 -0.86 15.55
CA LEU A 14 14.56 -0.67 14.11
C LEU A 14 14.90 0.75 13.66
N GLY A 15 14.65 1.75 14.50
CA GLY A 15 15.02 3.12 14.17
C GLY A 15 16.52 3.37 14.19
N GLU A 16 17.24 2.72 15.11
CA GLU A 16 18.69 2.76 15.16
C GLU A 16 19.33 2.01 13.98
N THR A 17 18.75 0.87 13.61
CA THR A 17 19.27 0.00 12.53
C THR A 17 19.04 0.59 11.14
N TYR A 18 17.86 1.16 10.91
CA TYR A 18 17.48 1.71 9.62
C TYR A 18 17.54 3.24 9.58
N GLY A 19 17.97 3.93 10.63
CA GLY A 19 18.04 5.40 10.66
C GLY A 19 16.68 6.11 10.65
N VAL A 20 15.59 5.39 10.92
CA VAL A 20 14.22 5.93 10.86
C VAL A 20 13.70 6.33 12.23
N ASN A 21 12.91 7.41 12.32
CA ASN A 21 12.22 7.72 13.58
C ASN A 21 11.15 6.65 13.89
N PRO A 22 11.29 5.85 14.97
CA PRO A 22 10.34 4.78 15.29
C PRO A 22 8.92 5.30 15.55
N ILE A 23 8.80 6.49 16.14
CA ILE A 23 7.49 7.09 16.45
C ILE A 23 6.75 7.41 15.16
N ILE A 24 7.43 8.03 14.19
CA ILE A 24 6.81 8.34 12.88
C ILE A 24 6.43 7.05 12.15
N PHE A 25 7.32 6.06 12.14
CA PHE A 25 7.02 4.75 11.54
C PHE A 25 5.79 4.10 12.19
N GLY A 26 5.72 4.11 13.52
CA GLY A 26 4.60 3.55 14.28
C GLY A 26 3.29 4.30 14.03
N VAL A 27 3.34 5.64 13.97
CA VAL A 27 2.16 6.47 13.67
C VAL A 27 1.66 6.22 12.26
N ILE A 28 2.55 6.11 11.26
CA ILE A 28 2.15 5.78 9.89
C ILE A 28 1.58 4.36 9.84
N TYR A 29 2.26 3.38 10.45
CA TYR A 29 1.85 1.98 10.45
C TYR A 29 0.47 1.79 11.08
N VAL A 30 0.28 2.29 12.31
CA VAL A 30 -1.00 2.17 13.03
C VAL A 30 -2.07 3.09 12.42
N GLY A 31 -1.67 4.30 12.03
CA GLY A 31 -2.56 5.29 11.43
C GLY A 31 -3.10 4.85 10.07
N ALA A 32 -2.34 4.07 9.29
CA ALA A 32 -2.79 3.56 7.99
C ALA A 32 -3.87 2.46 8.11
N ILE A 33 -3.91 1.69 9.20
CA ILE A 33 -4.86 0.58 9.40
C ILE A 33 -6.34 1.01 9.24
N PRO A 34 -6.84 2.08 9.90
CA PRO A 34 -8.23 2.51 9.73
C PRO A 34 -8.53 2.93 8.29
N PHE A 35 -7.61 3.64 7.63
CA PHE A 35 -7.80 4.07 6.23
C PHE A 35 -7.74 2.90 5.25
N PHE A 36 -6.83 1.95 5.48
CA PHE A 36 -6.76 0.70 4.72
C PHE A 36 -8.07 -0.07 4.85
N THR A 37 -8.56 -0.25 6.07
CA THR A 37 -9.82 -0.97 6.33
C THR A 37 -11.00 -0.29 5.65
N LEU A 38 -11.07 1.05 5.71
CA LEU A 38 -12.08 1.83 5.02
C LEU A 38 -12.00 1.66 3.48
N SER A 39 -10.78 1.64 2.93
CA SER A 39 -10.54 1.41 1.50
C SER A 39 -10.99 0.01 1.07
N ILE A 40 -10.78 -1.01 1.90
CA ILE A 40 -11.29 -2.36 1.66
C ILE A 40 -12.82 -2.40 1.74
N ALA A 41 -13.43 -1.76 2.74
CA ALA A 41 -14.89 -1.67 2.82
C ALA A 41 -15.48 -0.98 1.58
N TRP A 42 -14.83 0.07 1.10
CA TRP A 42 -15.19 0.77 -0.14
C TRP A 42 -15.01 -0.11 -1.38
N LEU A 43 -13.92 -0.89 -1.44
CA LEU A 43 -13.65 -1.85 -2.51
C LEU A 43 -14.73 -2.92 -2.59
N VAL A 44 -15.08 -3.54 -1.46
CA VAL A 44 -16.12 -4.57 -1.37
C VAL A 44 -17.48 -3.99 -1.78
N ARG A 45 -17.78 -2.76 -1.37
CA ARG A 45 -19.01 -2.06 -1.79
C ARG A 45 -19.05 -1.82 -3.30
N ASN A 46 -17.99 -1.28 -3.89
CA ASN A 46 -17.95 -1.03 -5.34
C ASN A 46 -17.98 -2.33 -6.15
N TYR A 47 -17.33 -3.39 -5.66
CA TYR A 47 -17.38 -4.71 -6.28
C TYR A 47 -18.81 -5.25 -6.31
N ARG A 48 -19.57 -5.14 -5.21
CA ARG A 48 -20.97 -5.58 -5.14
C ARG A 48 -21.91 -4.80 -6.06
N VAL A 49 -21.63 -3.51 -6.29
CA VAL A 49 -22.45 -2.63 -7.13
C VAL A 49 -21.93 -2.57 -8.58
N GLN A 50 -20.98 -3.45 -8.95
CA GLN A 50 -20.33 -3.48 -10.28
C GLN A 50 -19.76 -2.12 -10.73
N ARG A 51 -19.32 -1.30 -9.77
CA ARG A 51 -18.67 0.00 -10.02
C ARG A 51 -17.16 -0.19 -10.10
N SER A 52 -16.47 0.83 -10.61
CA SER A 52 -15.01 0.81 -10.73
C SER A 52 -14.35 0.58 -9.36
N ILE A 53 -13.56 -0.49 -9.26
CA ILE A 53 -12.78 -0.83 -8.06
C ILE A 53 -11.39 -0.18 -8.04
N VAL A 54 -11.02 0.55 -9.10
CA VAL A 54 -9.66 1.07 -9.30
C VAL A 54 -9.27 2.04 -8.18
N LEU A 55 -10.11 3.02 -7.87
CA LEU A 55 -9.86 3.99 -6.80
C LEU A 55 -9.73 3.32 -5.41
N PRO A 56 -10.66 2.45 -4.98
CA PRO A 56 -10.48 1.70 -3.73
C PRO A 56 -9.20 0.87 -3.68
N VAL A 57 -8.84 0.20 -4.78
CA VAL A 57 -7.62 -0.62 -4.87
C VAL A 57 -6.37 0.24 -4.74
N LEU A 58 -6.31 1.38 -5.43
CA LEU A 58 -5.18 2.32 -5.33
C LEU A 58 -5.04 2.88 -3.93
N SER A 59 -6.16 3.29 -3.31
CA SER A 59 -6.16 3.81 -1.94
C SER A 59 -5.72 2.74 -0.93
N ALA A 60 -6.27 1.53 -1.01
CA ALA A 60 -5.86 0.41 -0.16
C ALA A 60 -4.37 0.09 -0.34
N SER A 61 -3.89 0.03 -1.58
CA SER A 61 -2.48 -0.22 -1.88
C SER A 61 -1.58 0.86 -1.30
N PHE A 62 -1.95 2.14 -1.45
CA PHE A 62 -1.20 3.27 -0.92
C PHE A 62 -1.06 3.21 0.60
N PHE A 63 -2.16 3.00 1.32
CA PHE A 63 -2.11 2.87 2.78
C PHE A 63 -1.35 1.63 3.23
N PHE A 64 -1.46 0.52 2.51
CA PHE A 64 -0.72 -0.71 2.79
C PHE A 64 0.80 -0.52 2.66
N VAL A 65 1.25 0.19 1.62
CA VAL A 65 2.69 0.43 1.39
C VAL A 65 3.23 1.66 2.11
N SER A 66 2.39 2.49 2.73
CA SER A 66 2.77 3.79 3.31
C SER A 66 3.92 3.71 4.32
N ALA A 67 3.90 2.72 5.22
CA ALA A 67 4.98 2.49 6.19
C ALA A 67 6.30 2.11 5.50
N TYR A 68 6.22 1.34 4.41
CA TYR A 68 7.39 0.97 3.59
C TYR A 68 7.90 2.14 2.75
N LEU A 69 7.03 3.02 2.26
CA LEU A 69 7.43 4.26 1.59
C LEU A 69 8.27 5.14 2.54
N TYR A 70 7.85 5.25 3.80
CA TYR A 70 8.63 5.98 4.81
C TYR A 70 10.01 5.35 5.03
N LEU A 71 10.08 4.02 5.16
CA LEU A 71 11.37 3.31 5.23
C LEU A 71 12.22 3.55 3.98
N MET A 72 11.66 3.54 2.77
CA MET A 72 12.44 3.77 1.56
C MET A 72 12.96 5.20 1.41
N ILE A 73 12.27 6.20 1.96
CA ILE A 73 12.66 7.62 1.85
C ILE A 73 13.69 7.99 2.92
N VAL A 74 13.47 7.52 4.16
CA VAL A 74 14.27 7.94 5.32
C VAL A 74 15.26 6.86 5.75
N GLY A 75 14.98 5.60 5.41
CA GLY A 75 15.72 4.46 5.92
C GLY A 75 16.99 4.17 5.14
N GLU A 76 18.07 3.92 5.86
CA GLU A 76 19.32 3.39 5.32
C GLU A 76 19.27 1.86 5.29
N ASN A 77 19.77 1.23 4.21
CA ASN A 77 19.84 -0.23 4.05
C ASN A 77 18.49 -0.98 4.09
N VAL A 78 17.43 -0.42 3.51
CA VAL A 78 16.16 -1.15 3.36
C VAL A 78 16.36 -2.41 2.50
N PRO A 79 15.86 -3.59 2.92
CA PRO A 79 15.99 -4.82 2.16
C PRO A 79 15.40 -4.74 0.75
N ILE A 80 16.12 -5.25 -0.26
CA ILE A 80 15.75 -5.14 -1.68
C ILE A 80 14.37 -5.74 -2.01
N TRP A 81 13.93 -6.75 -1.24
CA TRP A 81 12.63 -7.41 -1.45
C TRP A 81 11.44 -6.46 -1.24
N VAL A 82 11.57 -5.45 -0.37
CA VAL A 82 10.53 -4.44 -0.11
C VAL A 82 10.24 -3.66 -1.39
N TYR A 83 11.28 -3.25 -2.11
CA TYR A 83 11.16 -2.58 -3.40
C TYR A 83 10.48 -3.48 -4.43
N GLY A 84 10.83 -4.77 -4.45
CA GLY A 84 10.20 -5.77 -5.33
C GLY A 84 8.69 -5.88 -5.10
N VAL A 85 8.23 -5.90 -3.84
CA VAL A 85 6.80 -5.94 -3.50
C VAL A 85 6.08 -4.68 -3.97
N VAL A 86 6.63 -3.50 -3.70
CA VAL A 86 6.00 -2.22 -4.07
C VAL A 86 5.94 -2.06 -5.60
N VAL A 87 7.04 -2.35 -6.30
CA VAL A 87 7.07 -2.33 -7.77
C VAL A 87 6.09 -3.34 -8.35
N GLY A 88 6.04 -4.56 -7.80
CA GLY A 88 5.09 -5.60 -8.21
C GLY A 88 3.64 -5.15 -8.07
N MET A 89 3.28 -4.50 -6.96
CA MET A 89 1.93 -3.95 -6.75
C MET A 89 1.60 -2.83 -7.75
N LEU A 90 2.56 -1.92 -8.03
CA LEU A 90 2.35 -0.84 -9.00
C LEU A 90 2.19 -1.37 -10.42
N VAL A 91 3.03 -2.33 -10.85
CA VAL A 91 2.95 -2.96 -12.17
C VAL A 91 1.63 -3.72 -12.32
N TYR A 92 1.24 -4.51 -11.31
CA TYR A 92 -0.02 -5.25 -11.34
C TYR A 92 -1.24 -4.30 -11.40
N GLY A 93 -1.24 -3.25 -10.58
CA GLY A 93 -2.29 -2.22 -10.59
C GLY A 93 -2.38 -1.47 -11.92
N GLY A 94 -1.22 -1.10 -12.50
CA GLY A 94 -1.13 -0.47 -13.81
C GLY A 94 -1.62 -1.38 -14.92
N TRP A 95 -1.16 -2.63 -15.00
CA TRP A 95 -1.58 -3.59 -16.02
C TRP A 95 -3.09 -3.85 -15.94
N SER A 96 -3.63 -4.03 -14.74
CA SER A 96 -5.08 -4.22 -14.54
C SER A 96 -5.91 -3.05 -15.09
N THR A 97 -5.37 -1.82 -15.01
CA THR A 97 -6.02 -0.61 -15.53
C THR A 97 -5.88 -0.51 -17.06
N PHE A 98 -4.69 -0.76 -17.60
CA PHE A 98 -4.43 -0.74 -19.05
C PHE A 98 -5.31 -1.74 -19.82
N GLY A 99 -5.56 -2.93 -19.24
CA GLY A 99 -6.42 -3.94 -19.86
C GLY A 99 -7.89 -3.53 -19.99
N LYS A 100 -8.42 -2.76 -19.03
CA LYS A 100 -9.81 -2.27 -19.08
C LYS A 100 -9.98 -1.13 -20.07
N VAL A 101 -9.09 -0.12 -20.00
CA VAL A 101 -9.14 1.06 -20.87
C VAL A 101 -8.96 0.68 -22.34
N LYS A 102 -8.06 -0.26 -22.65
CA LYS A 102 -7.86 -0.73 -24.03
C LYS A 102 -9.12 -1.43 -24.60
N ARG A 103 -9.93 -2.05 -23.75
CA ARG A 103 -11.14 -2.75 -24.18
C ARG A 103 -12.28 -1.78 -24.52
N GLU A 104 -12.43 -0.71 -23.73
CA GLU A 104 -13.41 0.35 -23.99
C GLU A 104 -13.08 1.15 -25.28
N ILE A 105 -11.80 1.45 -25.55
CA ILE A 105 -11.39 2.18 -26.77
C ILE A 105 -11.64 1.35 -28.05
N ASN A 106 -11.49 0.02 -27.98
CA ASN A 106 -11.74 -0.86 -29.13
C ASN A 106 -13.23 -1.10 -29.40
N GLU A 107 -14.11 -0.92 -28.41
CA GLU A 107 -15.56 -1.02 -28.61
C GLU A 107 -16.10 0.25 -29.30
N GLU A 108 -15.64 1.45 -28.92
CA GLU A 108 -16.02 2.71 -29.59
C GLU A 108 -15.57 2.80 -31.06
N THR A 109 -14.51 2.08 -31.46
CA THR A 109 -14.00 2.13 -32.85
C THR A 109 -14.74 1.15 -33.78
N ASN A 110 -15.49 0.17 -33.26
CA ASN A 110 -16.24 -0.78 -34.08
C ASN A 110 -17.72 -0.39 -34.31
N GLU A 111 -18.18 0.73 -33.73
CA GLU A 111 -19.52 1.28 -33.94
C GLU A 111 -19.55 2.51 -34.88
N VAL A 112 -18.40 2.89 -35.48
CA VAL A 112 -18.29 3.98 -36.47
C VAL A 112 -18.03 3.44 -37.87
#